data_AF-A0A7C7RBQ1-F1
#
_entry.id   AF-A0A7C7RBQ1-F1
#
_cell.length_a   1.000
_cell.length_b   1.000
_cell.length_c   1.000
_cell.angle_alpha   90.00
_cell.angle_beta   90.00
_cell.angle_gamma   90.00
#
_symmetry.space_group_name_H-M   'P 1'
#
loop_
_entity.id
_entity.type
_entity.pdbx_description
1 polymer ?
#
loop_
_entity_poly.entity_id
_entity_poly.type
_entity_poly.pdbx_seq_one_letter_code
_entity_poly.pdbx_strand_id
1 'polypeptide(L)'
;MSMVSQGALQRKLFWFFRIVLSMLLLGLLFWRFDWGGLLQVIQRGQWGYLIGPVLCFWAGFWLSSLRWQAVLQGMQISQRLAYLFLLNLKGYFWNNFLPSTVGGDGYRFLELSRLYPTRRAAV
;
A
#
# COMPACT_ATOMS: atom_id res chain seq x y z
N MET A 1 1.71 -14.11 -39.94
CA MET A 1 2.60 -13.34 -39.03
C MET A 1 2.12 -11.89 -38.86
N SER A 2 0.81 -11.64 -38.76
CA SER A 2 0.21 -10.27 -38.70
C SER A 2 -0.81 -10.08 -37.57
N MET A 3 -1.28 -11.14 -36.90
CA MET A 3 -2.30 -11.04 -35.85
C MET A 3 -1.76 -10.66 -34.46
N VAL A 4 -0.47 -10.88 -34.18
CA VAL A 4 0.14 -10.57 -32.87
C VAL A 4 0.42 -9.07 -32.69
N SER A 5 0.59 -8.32 -33.78
CA SER A 5 0.92 -6.89 -33.76
C SER A 5 -0.25 -6.00 -33.31
N GLN A 6 -1.49 -6.36 -33.65
CA GLN A 6 -2.66 -5.51 -33.36
C GLN A 6 -2.99 -5.43 -31.86
N GLY A 7 -2.82 -6.53 -31.10
CA GLY A 7 -3.07 -6.55 -29.66
C GLY A 7 -2.06 -5.71 -28.86
N ALA A 8 -0.81 -5.63 -29.31
CA ALA A 8 0.21 -4.80 -28.66
C ALA A 8 -0.03 -3.30 -28.86
N LEU A 9 -0.49 -2.91 -30.07
CA LEU A 9 -0.80 -1.52 -30.40
C LEU A 9 -2.04 -1.02 -29.62
N GLN A 10 -3.10 -1.82 -29.53
CA GLN A 10 -4.30 -1.49 -28.74
C GLN A 10 -3.97 -1.34 -27.25
N ARG A 11 -3.11 -2.20 -26.69
CA ARG A 11 -2.66 -2.08 -25.29
C ARG A 11 -1.85 -0.79 -25.07
N LYS A 12 -0.93 -0.45 -25.97
CA LYS A 12 -0.16 0.80 -25.86
C LYS A 12 -1.07 2.04 -25.95
N LEU A 13 -2.04 2.04 -26.86
CA LEU A 13 -2.98 3.14 -27.04
C LEU A 13 -3.87 3.31 -25.79
N PHE A 14 -4.36 2.20 -25.22
CA PHE A 14 -5.14 2.24 -23.99
C PHE A 14 -4.33 2.76 -22.80
N TRP A 15 -3.07 2.32 -22.65
CA TRP A 15 -2.15 2.85 -21.63
C TRP A 15 -1.91 4.35 -21.80
N PHE A 16 -1.66 4.80 -23.04
CA PHE A 16 -1.45 6.21 -23.34
C PHE A 16 -2.71 7.04 -23.02
N PHE A 17 -3.89 6.59 -23.45
CA PHE A 17 -5.16 7.22 -23.13
C PHE A 17 -5.37 7.32 -21.61
N ARG A 18 -5.09 6.24 -20.87
CA ARG A 18 -5.20 6.24 -19.40
C ARG A 18 -4.29 7.28 -18.76
N ILE A 19 -3.04 7.39 -19.22
CA ILE A 19 -2.08 8.39 -18.73
C ILE A 19 -2.57 9.81 -19.05
N VAL A 20 -3.00 10.07 -20.29
CA VAL A 20 -3.51 11.38 -20.72
C VAL A 20 -4.76 11.75 -19.93
N LEU A 21 -5.70 10.83 -19.76
CA LEU A 21 -6.91 11.05 -18.98
C LEU A 21 -6.60 11.33 -17.51
N SER A 22 -5.68 10.57 -16.90
CA SER A 22 -5.21 10.84 -15.54
C SER A 22 -4.54 12.21 -15.41
N MET A 23 -3.67 12.59 -16.35
CA MET A 23 -3.05 13.92 -16.35
C MET A 23 -4.08 15.03 -16.55
N LEU A 24 -5.08 14.84 -17.42
CA LEU A 24 -6.16 15.80 -17.64
C LEU A 24 -7.02 15.97 -16.39
N LEU A 25 -7.40 14.87 -15.73
CA LEU A 25 -8.17 14.92 -14.49
C LEU A 25 -7.39 15.59 -13.36
N LEU A 26 -6.10 15.26 -13.21
CA LEU A 26 -5.22 15.93 -12.25
C LEU A 26 -5.10 17.42 -12.59
N GLY A 27 -4.84 17.77 -13.85
CA GLY A 27 -4.76 19.17 -14.29
C GLY A 27 -6.03 19.96 -14.01
N LEU A 28 -7.20 19.38 -14.28
CA LEU A 28 -8.49 19.99 -13.94
C LEU A 28 -8.68 20.16 -12.44
N LEU A 29 -8.27 19.17 -11.64
CA LEU A 29 -8.28 19.28 -10.18
C LEU A 29 -7.38 20.42 -9.72
N PHE A 30 -6.13 20.46 -10.16
CA PHE A 30 -5.16 21.52 -9.81
C PHE A 30 -5.65 22.92 -10.22
N TRP A 31 -6.32 23.03 -11.37
CA TRP A 31 -6.86 24.31 -11.85
C TRP A 31 -8.08 24.78 -11.04
N ARG A 32 -8.94 23.85 -10.64
CA ARG A 32 -10.15 24.17 -9.86
C ARG A 32 -9.92 24.22 -8.35
N PHE A 33 -8.78 23.72 -7.89
CA PHE A 33 -8.43 23.66 -6.48
C PHE A 33 -8.02 25.05 -5.96
N ASP A 34 -8.73 25.52 -4.93
CA ASP A 34 -8.40 26.78 -4.26
C ASP A 34 -7.23 26.58 -3.29
N TRP A 35 -6.02 26.81 -3.81
CA TRP A 35 -4.78 26.78 -3.03
C TRP A 35 -4.79 27.80 -1.88
N GLY A 36 -5.40 28.97 -2.07
CA GLY A 36 -5.49 30.00 -1.04
C GLY A 36 -6.35 29.55 0.13
N GLY A 37 -7.52 28.99 -0.16
CA GLY A 37 -8.41 28.37 0.83
C GLY A 37 -7.72 27.24 1.58
N LEU A 38 -6.98 26.35 0.90
CA LEU A 38 -6.21 25.28 1.54
C LEU A 38 -5.20 25.84 2.55
N LEU A 39 -4.39 26.83 2.15
CA LEU A 39 -3.39 27.45 3.03
C LEU A 39 -4.04 28.10 4.26
N GLN A 40 -5.19 28.76 4.10
CA GLN A 40 -5.93 29.32 5.23
C GLN A 40 -6.46 28.24 6.16
N VAL A 41 -6.98 27.14 5.63
CA VAL A 41 -7.44 25.99 6.43
C VAL A 41 -6.28 25.34 7.19
N ILE A 42 -5.10 25.23 6.58
CA ILE A 42 -3.90 24.70 7.25
C ILE A 42 -3.44 25.65 8.36
N GLN A 43 -3.39 26.95 8.10
CA GLN A 43 -2.93 27.95 9.08
C GLN A 43 -3.90 28.13 10.26
N ARG A 44 -5.20 28.09 10.00
CA ARG A 44 -6.26 28.23 11.03
C ARG A 44 -6.68 26.90 11.62
N GLY A 45 -6.26 25.79 11.03
CA GLY A 45 -6.60 24.45 11.45
C GLY A 45 -6.05 24.15 12.83
N GLN A 46 -6.90 23.65 13.72
CA GLN A 46 -6.45 23.23 15.04
C GLN A 46 -5.81 21.85 14.92
N TRP A 47 -4.49 21.77 15.14
CA TRP A 47 -3.72 20.52 15.07
C TRP A 47 -4.28 19.41 15.98
N GLY A 48 -5.04 19.76 17.02
CA GLY A 48 -5.73 18.81 17.90
C GLY A 48 -6.69 17.87 17.18
N TYR A 49 -7.32 18.29 16.09
CA TYR A 49 -8.21 17.42 15.30
C TYR A 49 -7.47 16.30 14.58
N LEU A 50 -6.14 16.40 14.41
CA LEU A 50 -5.34 15.33 13.80
C LEU A 50 -5.07 14.17 14.76
N ILE A 51 -5.24 14.37 16.07
CA ILE A 51 -4.94 13.36 17.08
C ILE A 51 -5.83 12.12 16.86
N GLY A 52 -7.14 12.31 16.66
CA GLY A 52 -8.07 11.21 16.42
C GLY A 52 -7.70 10.34 15.22
N PRO A 53 -7.56 10.91 14.00
CA PRO A 53 -7.13 10.18 12.83
C PRO A 53 -5.77 9.49 12.98
N VAL A 54 -4.79 10.15 13.60
CA VAL A 54 -3.45 9.56 13.84
C VAL A 54 -3.54 8.36 14.78
N LEU A 55 -4.29 8.48 15.87
CA LEU A 55 -4.51 7.35 16.79
C LEU A 55 -5.25 6.20 16.11
N CYS A 56 -6.29 6.49 15.32
CA CYS A 56 -7.01 5.49 14.54
C CYS A 56 -6.09 4.78 13.54
N PHE A 57 -5.19 5.52 12.87
CA PHE A 57 -4.20 4.95 11.96
C PHE A 57 -3.27 3.96 12.68
N TRP A 58 -2.66 4.38 13.79
CA TRP A 58 -1.78 3.51 14.58
C TRP A 58 -2.51 2.31 15.20
N ALA A 59 -3.74 2.52 15.70
CA ALA A 59 -4.59 1.44 16.21
C ALA A 59 -4.91 0.41 15.12
N GLY A 60 -5.21 0.87 13.89
CA GLY A 60 -5.42 0.00 12.73
C GLY A 60 -4.18 -0.84 12.40
N PHE A 61 -2.98 -0.24 12.45
CA PHE A 61 -1.72 -0.98 12.29
C PHE A 61 -1.51 -2.01 13.40
N TRP A 62 -1.83 -1.67 14.64
CA TRP A 62 -1.72 -2.58 15.77
C TRP A 62 -2.67 -3.77 15.62
N LEU A 63 -3.93 -3.51 15.28
CA LEU A 63 -4.95 -4.53 15.03
C LEU A 63 -4.56 -5.45 13.86
N SER A 64 -4.02 -4.88 12.78
CA SER A 64 -3.50 -5.67 11.65
C SER A 64 -2.36 -6.59 12.07
N SER A 65 -1.54 -6.18 13.05
CA SER A 65 -0.44 -6.98 13.60
C SER A 65 -0.95 -8.11 14.49
N LEU A 66 -1.97 -7.86 15.31
CA LEU A 66 -2.66 -8.89 16.09
C LEU A 66 -3.33 -9.92 15.19
N ARG A 67 -4.00 -9.48 14.12
CA ARG A 67 -4.60 -10.38 13.13
C ARG A 67 -3.56 -11.31 12.51
N TRP A 68 -2.40 -10.78 12.14
CA TRP A 68 -1.29 -11.58 11.62
C TRP A 68 -0.69 -12.52 12.65
N GLN A 69 -0.63 -12.10 13.92
CA GLN A 69 -0.20 -12.98 15.00
C GLN A 69 -1.13 -14.18 15.17
N ALA A 70 -2.45 -13.97 15.12
CA ALA A 70 -3.44 -15.05 15.18
C ALA A 70 -3.30 -16.04 14.02
N VAL A 71 -3.06 -15.53 12.80
CA VAL A 71 -2.80 -16.36 11.61
C VAL A 71 -1.55 -17.22 11.79
N LEU A 72 -0.46 -16.64 12.30
CA LEU A 72 0.80 -17.36 12.54
C LEU A 72 0.68 -18.39 13.68
N GLN A 73 -0.07 -18.07 14.74
CA GLN A 73 -0.37 -19.00 15.82
C GLN A 73 -1.13 -20.23 15.31
N GLY A 74 -2.09 -20.05 14.38
CA GLY A 74 -2.76 -21.15 13.70
C GLY A 74 -1.82 -22.07 12.91
N MET A 75 -0.67 -21.55 12.47
CA MET A 75 0.40 -22.32 11.80
C MET A 75 1.48 -22.84 12.76
N GLN A 76 1.26 -22.72 14.08
CA GLN A 76 2.24 -23.01 15.14
C GLN A 76 3.56 -22.23 15.00
N ILE A 77 3.47 -21.01 14.48
CA ILE A 77 4.58 -20.06 14.39
C ILE A 77 4.35 -19.00 15.46
N SER A 78 5.16 -19.03 16.52
CA SER A 78 5.14 -18.00 17.56
C SER A 78 6.15 -16.91 17.23
N GLN A 79 5.68 -15.68 17.07
CA GLN A 79 6.50 -14.49 16.85
C GLN A 79 6.04 -13.34 17.76
N ARG A 80 7.00 -12.50 18.16
CA ARG A 80 6.72 -11.33 19.01
C ARG A 80 5.86 -10.32 18.25
N LEU A 81 4.82 -9.78 18.89
CA LEU A 81 3.93 -8.79 18.27
C LEU A 81 4.70 -7.57 17.74
N ALA A 82 5.72 -7.10 18.47
CA ALA A 82 6.56 -5.99 18.03
C ALA A 82 7.30 -6.28 16.70
N TYR A 83 7.72 -7.53 16.50
CA TYR A 83 8.33 -7.94 15.23
C TYR A 83 7.30 -7.91 14.09
N LEU A 84 6.10 -8.45 14.33
CA LEU A 84 5.00 -8.44 13.35
C LEU A 84 4.52 -7.03 13.02
N PHE A 85 4.54 -6.12 14.00
CA PHE A 85 4.24 -4.72 13.79
C PHE A 85 5.27 -4.03 12.89
N LEU A 86 6.57 -4.24 13.14
CA LEU A 86 7.62 -3.72 12.28
C LEU A 86 7.56 -4.34 10.88
N LEU A 87 7.28 -5.64 10.77
CA LEU A 87 7.06 -6.33 9.51
C LEU A 87 5.85 -5.76 8.76
N ASN A 88 4.80 -5.37 9.48
CA ASN A 88 3.63 -4.72 8.92
C ASN A 88 3.94 -3.34 8.37
N LEU A 89 4.71 -2.53 9.11
CA LEU A 89 5.19 -1.22 8.67
C LEU A 89 6.07 -1.32 7.43
N LYS A 90 7.03 -2.24 7.40
CA LYS A 90 7.89 -2.48 6.23
C LYS A 90 7.08 -2.89 5.00
N GLY A 91 6.11 -3.80 5.17
CA GLY A 91 5.19 -4.16 4.08
C GLY A 91 4.37 -2.97 3.59
N TYR A 92 3.92 -2.09 4.49
CA TYR A 92 3.18 -0.90 4.09
C TYR A 92 4.06 0.10 3.32
N PHE A 93 5.31 0.28 3.75
CA PHE A 93 6.30 1.06 3.01
C PHE A 93 6.46 0.51 1.58
N TRP A 94 6.68 -0.80 1.45
CA TRP A 94 6.82 -1.42 0.15
C TRP A 94 5.56 -1.33 -0.72
N ASN A 95 4.36 -1.35 -0.14
CA ASN A 95 3.10 -1.14 -0.89
C ASN A 95 3.02 0.30 -1.47
N ASN A 96 3.53 1.29 -0.76
CA ASN A 96 3.52 2.68 -1.25
C ASN A 96 4.65 2.97 -2.25
N PHE A 97 5.81 2.32 -2.09
CA PHE A 97 7.00 2.58 -2.91
C PHE A 97 7.13 1.67 -4.12
N LEU A 98 6.59 0.45 -4.09
CA LEU A 98 6.59 -0.44 -5.24
C LEU A 98 5.28 -0.27 -6.02
N PRO A 99 5.33 0.03 -7.32
CA PRO A 99 4.15 0.08 -8.18
C PRO A 99 3.54 -1.32 -8.45
N SER A 100 4.06 -2.38 -7.79
CA SER A 100 3.62 -3.76 -7.95
C SER A 100 2.71 -4.18 -6.79
N THR A 101 1.64 -4.92 -7.11
CA THR A 101 0.67 -5.51 -6.17
C THR A 101 1.31 -6.45 -5.14
N VAL A 102 2.58 -6.85 -5.32
CA VAL A 102 3.33 -7.76 -4.45
C VAL A 102 3.99 -7.04 -3.26
N GLY A 103 4.03 -5.69 -3.26
CA GLY A 103 4.90 -4.91 -2.36
C GLY A 103 4.69 -5.16 -0.87
N GLY A 104 3.45 -5.30 -0.39
CA GLY A 104 3.19 -5.50 1.04
C GLY A 104 3.21 -6.95 1.48
N ASP A 105 2.25 -7.73 1.01
CA ASP A 105 2.07 -9.11 1.47
C ASP A 105 3.13 -10.06 0.91
N GLY A 106 3.66 -9.78 -0.28
CA GLY A 106 4.78 -10.51 -0.84
C GLY A 106 6.04 -10.35 0.00
N TYR A 107 6.34 -9.13 0.48
CA TYR A 107 7.46 -8.89 1.38
C TYR A 107 7.33 -9.67 2.69
N ARG A 108 6.14 -9.67 3.30
CA ARG A 108 5.88 -10.43 4.55
C ARG A 108 6.07 -11.93 4.35
N PHE A 109 5.56 -12.47 3.25
CA PHE A 109 5.72 -13.88 2.90
C PHE A 109 7.19 -14.25 2.62
N LEU A 110 7.92 -13.39 1.90
CA LEU A 110 9.35 -13.56 1.65
C LEU A 110 10.17 -13.56 2.94
N GLU A 111 9.90 -12.61 3.84
CA GLU A 111 10.62 -12.48 5.12
C GLU A 111 10.31 -13.68 6.04
N LEU A 112 9.04 -14.07 6.16
CA LEU A 112 8.64 -15.24 6.96
C LEU A 112 9.19 -16.55 6.39
N SER A 113 9.20 -16.72 5.06
CA SER A 113 9.75 -17.92 4.42
C SER A 113 11.28 -18.00 4.47
N ARG A 114 11.97 -16.88 4.65
CA ARG A 114 13.42 -16.85 4.96
C ARG A 114 13.70 -17.25 6.41
N LEU A 115 12.84 -16.86 7.35
CA LEU A 115 12.98 -17.20 8.77
C LEU A 115 12.60 -18.65 9.08
N TYR A 116 11.68 -19.24 8.31
CA TYR A 116 11.24 -20.63 8.46
C TYR A 116 11.45 -21.44 7.18
N PRO A 117 12.71 -21.72 6.78
CA PRO A 117 13.02 -22.40 5.52
C PRO A 117 12.51 -23.85 5.47
N THR A 118 12.42 -24.54 6.61
CA THR A 118 12.13 -25.99 6.70
C THR A 118 10.67 -26.37 6.42
N ARG A 119 9.72 -25.42 6.41
CA ARG A 119 8.30 -25.68 6.08
C ARG A 119 7.92 -25.38 4.63
N ARG A 120 8.88 -25.05 3.75
CA ARG A 120 8.62 -24.91 2.30
C ARG A 120 8.27 -26.22 1.59
N ALA A 121 8.53 -27.37 2.20
CA ALA A 121 8.36 -28.68 1.56
C ALA A 121 6.96 -29.31 1.75
N ALA A 122 6.03 -28.63 2.43
CA ALA A 122 4.72 -29.20 2.79
C ALA A 122 3.52 -28.46 2.17
N VAL A 123 3.75 -27.57 1.21
CA VAL A 123 2.69 -26.90 0.42
C VAL A 123 2.94 -27.12 -1.05
#